data_AF-A0A1G8I3W1-F1
#
_entry.id   AF-A0A1G8I3W1-F1
#
_cell.length_a   1.000
_cell.length_b   1.000
_cell.length_c   1.000
_cell.angle_alpha   90.00
_cell.angle_beta   90.00
_cell.angle_gamma   90.00
#
_symmetry.space_group_name_H-M   'P 1'
#
loop_
_entity.id
_entity.type
_entity.pdbx_description
1 polymer ?
#
loop_
_entity_poly.entity_id
_entity_poly.type
_entity_poly.pdbx_seq_one_letter_code
_entity_poly.pdbx_strand_id
1 'polypeptide(L)' 'MDFDRTPVSDGQAVQIGKMTLRAVATPGHTHHRLSYVVTQESRQAVFSGGSLLYGSVGRTDLVSDDDTVPLTHAQ' A
#
# COMPACT_ATOMS: atom_id res chain seq x y z
N MET A 1 -5.17 -24.10 -6.89
CA MET A 1 -3.93 -24.35 -6.10
C MET A 1 -4.00 -23.39 -4.94
N ASP A 2 -4.29 -23.88 -3.74
CA ASP A 2 -4.32 -23.03 -2.55
C ASP A 2 -2.99 -23.13 -1.82
N PHE A 3 -2.52 -21.99 -1.33
CA PHE A 3 -1.32 -21.86 -0.52
C PHE A 3 -1.70 -21.15 0.77
N ASP A 4 -1.02 -21.51 1.86
CA ASP A 4 -1.20 -20.84 3.14
C ASP A 4 -0.79 -19.36 3.03
N ARG A 5 -1.67 -18.47 3.46
CA ARG A 5 -1.49 -17.03 3.36
C ARG A 5 -2.27 -16.31 4.46
N THR A 6 -1.62 -15.30 5.02
CA THR A 6 -2.27 -14.38 5.97
C THR A 6 -2.70 -13.13 5.22
N PRO A 7 -4.00 -12.79 5.15
CA PRO A 7 -4.44 -11.52 4.61
C PRO A 7 -3.92 -10.36 5.47
N VAL A 8 -3.70 -9.21 4.84
CA VAL A 8 -3.26 -7.99 5.53
C VAL A 8 -4.34 -6.91 5.34
N SER A 9 -4.69 -6.24 6.43
CA SER A 9 -5.64 -5.14 6.43
C SER A 9 -5.00 -3.83 6.86
N ASP A 10 -5.69 -2.72 6.60
CA ASP A 10 -5.26 -1.40 7.05
C ASP A 10 -4.99 -1.37 8.57
N GLY A 11 -3.95 -0.64 8.97
CA GLY A 11 -3.51 -0.52 10.36
C GLY A 11 -2.85 -1.76 10.96
N GLN A 12 -2.91 -2.92 10.30
CA GLN A 12 -2.30 -4.15 10.80
C GLN A 12 -0.78 -4.02 10.89
N ALA A 13 -0.22 -4.44 12.02
CA ALA A 13 1.21 -4.46 12.25
C ALA A 13 1.75 -5.90 12.27
N VAL A 14 2.90 -6.10 11.64
CA VAL A 14 3.65 -7.36 11.62
C VAL A 14 5.06 -7.08 12.13
N GLN A 15 5.49 -7.85 13.12
CA GLN A 15 6.84 -7.75 13.64
C GLN A 15 7.77 -8.74 12.91
N ILE A 16 8.91 -8.24 12.43
CA ILE A 16 9.93 -9.03 11.73
C ILE A 16 11.27 -8.73 12.40
N GLY A 17 11.68 -9.62 13.31
CA GLY A 17 12.83 -9.37 14.18
C GLY A 17 12.65 -8.10 15.01
N LYS A 18 13.51 -7.11 14.78
CA LYS A 18 13.45 -5.78 15.43
C LYS A 18 12.64 -4.73 14.67
N MET A 19 12.12 -5.08 13.49
CA MET A 19 11.35 -4.17 12.65
C MET A 19 9.86 -4.36 12.89
N THR A 20 9.12 -3.26 12.86
CA THR A 20 7.65 -3.27 12.78
C THR A 20 7.22 -2.76 11.42
N LEU A 21 6.53 -3.59 10.64
CA LEU A 21 5.83 -3.21 9.42
C LEU A 21 4.38 -2.91 9.77
N ARG A 22 3.90 -1.70 9.48
CA ARG A 22 2.48 -1.35 9.59
C ARG A 22 1.90 -1.12 8.20
N ALA A 23 0.83 -1.83 7.87
CA ALA A 23 0.06 -1.60 6.66
C ALA A 23 -0.75 -0.30 6.78
N VAL A 24 -0.80 0.45 5.68
CA VAL A 24 -1.59 1.68 5.55
C VAL A 24 -2.33 1.62 4.21
N ALA A 25 -3.65 1.74 4.24
CA ALA A 25 -4.45 1.86 3.03
C ALA A 25 -4.06 3.11 2.24
N THR A 26 -3.72 2.92 0.98
CA THR A 26 -3.36 4.00 0.04
C THR A 26 -4.03 3.72 -1.32
N PRO A 27 -5.37 3.69 -1.36
CA PRO A 27 -6.12 3.44 -2.59
C PRO A 27 -5.79 4.47 -3.67
N GLY A 28 -6.12 4.15 -4.91
CA GLY A 28 -5.83 5.01 -6.05
C GLY A 28 -5.34 4.17 -7.21
N HIS A 29 -4.04 3.87 -7.27
CA HIS A 29 -3.51 2.95 -8.29
C HIS A 29 -4.32 1.64 -8.42
N THR A 30 -4.84 1.12 -7.31
CA THR A 30 -5.93 0.12 -7.25
C THR A 30 -6.80 0.32 -6.01
N HIS A 31 -7.95 -0.36 -5.93
CA HIS A 31 -8.89 -0.31 -4.78
C HIS A 31 -8.27 -0.79 -3.45
N HIS A 32 -7.45 -1.84 -3.51
CA HIS A 32 -6.94 -2.55 -2.32
C HIS A 32 -5.47 -2.25 -2.02
N ARG A 33 -4.96 -1.13 -2.54
CA ARG A 33 -3.54 -0.81 -2.46
C ARG A 33 -3.14 -0.49 -1.02
N LEU A 34 -2.05 -1.11 -0.58
CA LEU A 34 -1.41 -0.87 0.72
C LEU A 34 0.00 -0.31 0.52
N SER A 35 0.37 0.62 1.40
CA SER A 35 1.75 1.02 1.67
C SER A 35 2.19 0.46 3.03
N TYR A 36 3.50 0.29 3.22
CA TYR A 36 4.03 -0.23 4.49
C TYR A 36 4.99 0.76 5.14
N VAL A 37 4.64 1.22 6.34
CA VAL A 37 5.54 2.00 7.18
C VAL A 37 6.40 1.03 7.98
N VAL A 38 7.71 1.11 7.80
CA VAL A 38 8.69 0.30 8.53
C VAL A 38 9.34 1.17 9.58
N THR A 39 9.35 0.70 10.82
CA THR A 39 10.06 1.34 11.93
C THR A 39 11.07 0.36 12.51
N GLN A 40 12.29 0.84 12.73
CA GLN A 40 13.33 0.15 13.49
C GLN A 40 14.10 1.17 14.32
N GLU A 41 13.98 1.09 15.64
CA GLU A 41 14.55 2.07 16.58
C GLU A 41 14.09 3.50 16.21
N SER A 42 15.01 4.41 15.90
CA SER A 42 14.71 5.80 15.48
C SER A 42 14.55 5.98 13.97
N ARG A 43 14.70 4.90 13.17
CA ARG A 43 14.64 4.97 11.71
C ARG A 43 13.26 4.59 11.20
N GLN A 44 12.79 5.33 10.21
CA GLN A 44 11.56 5.02 9.49
C GLN A 44 11.79 5.01 7.98
N ALA A 45 11.07 4.13 7.30
CA ALA A 45 11.00 4.06 5.85
C ALA A 45 9.57 3.73 5.42
N VAL A 46 9.22 4.06 4.18
CA VAL A 46 7.92 3.73 3.60
C VAL A 46 8.14 2.96 2.31
N PHE A 47 7.53 1.78 2.22
CA PHE A 47 7.35 1.08 0.96
C PHE A 47 6.00 1.51 0.37
N SER A 48 6.02 2.55 -0.48
CA SER A 48 4.83 3.11 -1.14
C SER A 48 4.35 2.29 -2.34
N GLY A 49 5.29 1.61 -3.00
CA GLY A 49 5.15 1.10 -4.36
C GLY A 49 4.42 2.10 -5.27
N GLY A 50 3.34 1.70 -5.94
CA GLY A 50 2.66 2.56 -6.91
C GLY A 50 1.94 3.80 -6.36
N SER A 51 1.69 3.91 -5.06
CA SER A 51 0.93 5.05 -4.51
C SER A 51 1.75 6.35 -4.47
N LEU A 52 3.09 6.24 -4.39
CA LEU A 52 3.98 7.40 -4.48
C LEU A 52 5.31 6.96 -5.09
N LEU A 53 5.71 7.66 -6.14
CA LEU A 53 6.98 7.49 -6.85
C LEU A 53 7.78 8.79 -6.75
N TYR A 54 9.06 8.75 -7.16
CA TYR A 54 9.86 9.97 -7.22
C TYR A 54 9.31 10.91 -8.29
N GLY A 55 8.70 12.02 -7.86
CA GLY A 55 8.13 13.04 -8.75
C GLY A 55 6.85 12.62 -9.48
N SER A 56 6.21 11.51 -9.10
CA SER A 56 4.97 11.03 -9.74
C SER A 56 4.16 10.09 -8.83
N VAL A 57 3.01 9.63 -9.33
CA VAL A 57 2.14 8.63 -8.70
C VAL A 57 1.73 7.58 -9.72
N GLY A 58 1.24 6.43 -9.25
CA GLY A 58 0.72 5.36 -10.08
C GLY A 58 -0.55 5.79 -10.82
N ARG A 59 -0.73 5.22 -12.01
CA ARG A 59 -1.90 5.44 -12.85
C ARG A 59 -3.17 4.87 -12.22
N THR A 60 -4.31 5.54 -12.38
CA THR A 60 -5.60 5.15 -11.79
C THR A 60 -6.59 4.57 -12.79
N ASP A 61 -6.23 4.52 -14.07
CA ASP A 61 -7.08 4.22 -15.22
C ASP A 61 -6.89 2.80 -15.80
N LEU A 62 -6.22 1.90 -15.06
CA LEU A 62 -5.93 0.54 -15.51
C LEU A 62 -6.90 -0.53 -14.99
N VAL A 63 -7.66 -0.23 -13.94
CA VAL A 63 -8.59 -1.20 -13.33
C VAL A 63 -9.85 -1.35 -14.18
N SER A 64 -10.52 -0.23 -14.44
CA SER A 64 -11.66 -0.13 -15.36
C SER A 64 -11.95 1.35 -15.67
N ASP A 65 -12.71 1.60 -16.74
CA ASP A 65 -13.14 2.96 -17.09
C ASP A 65 -14.00 3.58 -15.97
N ASP A 66 -14.93 2.80 -15.41
CA ASP A 66 -15.83 3.22 -14.32
C ASP A 66 -15.06 3.57 -13.03
N ASP A 67 -13.91 2.93 -12.79
CA ASP A 67 -13.10 3.15 -11.60
C ASP A 67 -12.12 4.32 -11.72
N THR A 68 -11.86 4.82 -12.94
CA THR A 68 -10.80 5.81 -13.18
C THR A 68 -10.97 7.07 -12.35
N VAL A 69 -12.18 7.65 -12.35
CA VAL A 69 -12.45 8.90 -11.59
C VAL A 69 -12.44 8.65 -10.08
N PRO A 70 -13.17 7.67 -9.52
CA PRO A 70 -13.10 7.36 -8.09
C PRO A 70 -11.69 7.10 -7.59
N LEU A 71 -10.90 6.32 -8.33
CA LEU A 71 -9.52 6.00 -7.97
C LEU A 71 -8.59 7.22 -8.08
N THR A 72 -8.81 8.10 -9.06
CA THR A 72 -8.06 9.37 -9.14
C THR A 72 -8.31 10.25 -7.92
N HIS A 73 -9.54 10.31 -7.41
CA HIS A 73 -9.86 11.06 -6.19
C HIS A 73 -9.32 10.42 -4.92
N ALA A 74 -9.14 9.10 -4.91
CA ALA A 74 -8.65 8.37 -3.76
C ALA A 74 -7.10 8.38 -3.63
N GLN A 75 -6.38 8.81 -4.67
CA GLN A 75 -4.93 8.77 -4.81
C GLN A 75 -4.19 9.89 -4.07
#